data_AF-A0A2G4SFV2-F1
#
_entry.id   AF-A0A2G4SFV2-F1
#
_cell.length_a   1.000
_cell.length_b   1.000
_cell.length_c   1.000
_cell.angle_alpha   90.00
_cell.angle_beta   90.00
_cell.angle_gamma   90.00
#
_symmetry.space_group_name_H-M   'P 1'
#
loop_
_entity.id
_entity.type
_entity.pdbx_description
1 polymer ?
#
loop_
_entity_poly.entity_id
_entity_poly.type
_entity_poly.pdbx_seq_one_letter_code
_entity_poly.pdbx_strand_id
1 'polypeptide(L)'
;MVNLMLLLALMSVRRASIRNININIKSVFCFQIHGSDVAFYMASLSHEGIYTFTQVAKVKFPRSIAELPQFINMRAISQLLQASQCF
;
A
#
# COMPACT_ATOMS: atom_id res chain seq x y z
N MET A 1 2.59 17.27 -11.92
CA MET A 1 1.23 17.06 -11.38
C MET A 1 1.18 15.71 -10.68
N VAL A 2 1.28 15.70 -9.36
CA VAL A 2 1.02 14.48 -8.57
C VAL A 2 -0.47 14.18 -8.72
N ASN A 3 -0.77 12.99 -9.25
CA ASN A 3 -2.09 12.61 -9.72
C ASN A 3 -3.09 12.65 -8.55
N LEU A 4 -4.02 13.61 -8.57
CA LEU A 4 -5.06 13.81 -7.55
C LEU A 4 -5.86 12.52 -7.30
N MET A 5 -5.98 11.67 -8.32
CA MET A 5 -6.61 10.35 -8.23
C MET A 5 -5.80 9.36 -7.35
N LEU A 6 -4.47 9.40 -7.42
CA LEU A 6 -3.60 8.60 -6.55
C LEU A 6 -3.68 9.09 -5.10
N LEU A 7 -3.74 10.40 -4.88
CA LEU A 7 -3.93 10.97 -3.55
C LEU A 7 -5.31 10.60 -2.97
N LEU A 8 -6.37 10.65 -3.76
CA LEU A 8 -7.71 10.23 -3.34
C LEU A 8 -7.79 8.72 -3.06
N ALA A 9 -7.16 7.89 -3.89
CA ALA A 9 -7.06 6.44 -3.64
C ALA A 9 -6.29 6.14 -2.34
N LEU A 10 -5.14 6.78 -2.12
CA LEU A 10 -4.35 6.65 -0.90
C LEU A 10 -5.11 7.18 0.33
N MET A 11 -5.88 8.28 0.20
CA MET A 11 -6.73 8.77 1.29
C MET A 11 -7.90 7.84 1.60
N SER A 12 -8.46 7.17 0.58
CA SER A 12 -9.51 6.17 0.76
C SER A 12 -8.99 4.95 1.50
N VAL A 13 -7.78 4.50 1.12
CA VAL A 13 -7.02 3.45 1.82
C VAL A 13 -6.69 3.85 3.26
N ARG A 14 -6.26 5.10 3.50
CA ARG A 14 -6.02 5.64 4.84
C ARG A 14 -7.28 5.66 5.70
N ARG A 15 -8.43 6.04 5.15
CA ARG A 15 -9.73 6.04 5.86
C ARG A 15 -10.24 4.63 6.15
N ALA A 16 -9.94 3.65 5.30
CA ALA A 16 -10.23 2.23 5.56
C ALA A 16 -9.35 1.72 6.72
N SER A 17 -8.04 2.01 6.68
CA SER A 17 -7.09 1.66 7.73
C SER A 17 -7.45 2.25 9.10
N ILE A 18 -7.82 3.54 9.16
CA ILE A 18 -8.18 4.20 10.42
C ILE A 18 -9.49 3.64 11.00
N ARG A 19 -10.39 3.10 10.18
CA ARG A 19 -11.63 2.46 10.65
C ARG A 19 -11.43 1.06 11.22
N ASN A 20 -10.32 0.40 10.89
CA ASN A 20 -10.02 -0.96 11.34
C ASN A 20 -8.92 -1.02 12.40
N ILE A 21 -8.74 0.07 13.18
CA ILE A 21 -7.86 0.07 14.36
C ILE A 21 -8.55 -0.77 15.45
N ASN A 22 -8.48 -2.09 15.29
CA ASN A 22 -8.67 -3.01 16.39
C ASN A 22 -7.47 -2.88 17.33
N ILE A 23 -7.77 -2.78 18.63
CA ILE A 23 -6.92 -2.25 19.69
C ILE A 23 -5.94 -3.33 20.18
N ASN A 24 -5.08 -3.81 19.27
CA ASN A 24 -3.98 -4.71 19.60
C ASN A 24 -2.83 -4.45 18.62
N ILE A 25 -2.09 -3.36 18.86
CA ILE A 25 -1.09 -2.79 17.94
C ILE A 25 0.18 -3.66 17.93
N LYS A 26 0.06 -4.91 17.48
CA LYS A 26 1.21 -5.79 17.17
C LYS A 26 1.70 -5.60 15.75
N SER A 27 0.86 -5.08 14.85
CA SER A 27 1.24 -4.82 13.46
C SER A 27 0.47 -3.65 12.85
N VAL A 28 1.13 -2.90 11.98
CA VAL A 28 0.64 -1.67 11.33
C VAL A 28 0.94 -1.76 9.83
N PHE A 29 -0.06 -1.46 9.01
CA PHE A 29 0.13 -1.39 7.57
C PHE A 29 0.75 -0.03 7.18
N CYS A 30 1.80 -0.05 6.38
CA CYS A 30 2.53 1.14 5.95
C CYS A 30 2.93 1.06 4.47
N PHE A 31 3.30 2.20 3.89
CA PHE A 31 3.74 2.26 2.49
C PHE A 31 4.84 3.30 2.30
N GLN A 32 5.69 3.07 1.31
CA GLN A 32 6.75 3.96 0.87
C GLN A 32 6.56 4.31 -0.60
N ILE A 33 6.73 5.58 -0.94
CA ILE A 33 6.59 6.10 -2.31
C ILE A 33 7.95 6.58 -2.80
N HIS A 34 8.38 6.08 -3.96
CA HIS A 34 9.56 6.56 -4.68
C HIS A 34 9.20 6.82 -6.15
N GLY A 35 8.89 8.07 -6.47
CA GLY A 35 8.36 8.43 -7.79
C GLY A 35 6.99 7.78 -8.04
N SER A 36 6.91 6.91 -9.04
CA SER A 36 5.71 6.12 -9.35
C SER A 36 5.63 4.77 -8.63
N ASP A 37 6.71 4.37 -7.96
CA ASP A 37 6.81 3.09 -7.30
C ASP A 37 6.30 3.22 -5.87
N VAL A 38 5.32 2.39 -5.52
CA VAL A 38 4.75 2.30 -4.18
C VAL A 38 5.00 0.90 -3.64
N ALA A 39 5.73 0.83 -2.53
CA ALA A 39 5.93 -0.41 -1.79
C ALA A 39 5.07 -0.41 -0.53
N PHE A 40 4.36 -1.50 -0.30
CA PHE A 40 3.48 -1.74 0.84
C PHE A 40 4.16 -2.68 1.81
N TYR A 41 4.02 -2.41 3.10
CA TYR A 41 4.69 -3.15 4.17
C TYR A 41 3.73 -3.41 5.33
N MET A 42 3.96 -4.52 6.02
CA MET A 42 3.42 -4.76 7.36
C MET A 42 4.55 -4.53 8.36
N ALA A 43 4.41 -3.50 9.19
CA ALA A 43 5.30 -3.19 10.28
C ALA A 43 4.81 -3.91 11.55
N SER A 44 5.51 -4.95 11.99
CA SER A 44 5.15 -5.68 13.21
C SER A 44 6.09 -5.31 14.35
N LEU A 45 5.52 -5.06 15.53
CA LEU A 45 6.29 -4.81 16.75
C LEU A 45 6.76 -6.15 17.33
N SER A 46 8.08 -6.34 17.38
CA SER A 46 8.68 -7.48 18.06
C SER A 46 8.62 -7.31 19.58
N HIS A 47 8.82 -8.40 20.33
CA HIS A 47 8.87 -8.38 21.79
C HIS A 47 9.98 -7.48 22.36
N GLU A 48 10.98 -7.12 21.55
CA GLU A 48 12.10 -6.26 21.93
C GLU A 48 11.85 -4.77 21.63
N GLY A 49 10.62 -4.42 21.20
CA GLY A 49 10.30 -3.04 20.82
C GLY A 49 10.83 -2.63 19.44
N ILE A 50 11.32 -3.58 18.65
CA ILE A 50 11.84 -3.36 17.30
C ILE A 50 10.70 -3.56 16.30
N TYR A 51 10.53 -2.60 15.38
CA TYR A 51 9.59 -2.76 14.27
C TYR A 51 10.25 -3.50 13.10
N THR A 52 9.70 -4.65 12.74
CA THR A 52 10.09 -5.40 11.55
C THR A 52 9.14 -5.06 10.41
N PHE A 53 9.69 -4.63 9.27
CA PHE A 53 8.93 -4.28 8.07
C PHE A 53 8.98 -5.41 7.05
N THR A 54 7.86 -6.08 6.83
CA THR A 54 7.73 -7.12 5.80
C THR A 54 7.07 -6.52 4.57
N GLN A 55 7.75 -6.52 3.42
CA GLN A 55 7.17 -6.03 2.18
C GLN A 55 6.05 -6.97 1.71
N VAL A 56 4.84 -6.44 1.57
CA VAL A 56 3.65 -7.18 1.12
C VAL A 56 3.53 -7.12 -0.40
N ALA A 57 3.73 -5.93 -0.98
CA ALA A 57 3.58 -5.70 -2.40
C ALA A 57 4.41 -4.52 -2.86
N LYS A 58 4.78 -4.49 -4.13
CA LYS A 58 5.40 -3.32 -4.75
C LYS A 58 4.83 -3.10 -6.13
N VAL A 59 4.17 -1.96 -6.30
CA VAL A 59 3.38 -1.64 -7.48
C VAL A 59 3.90 -0.34 -8.07
N LYS A 60 4.16 -0.34 -9.38
CA LYS A 60 4.50 0.87 -10.12
C LYS A 60 3.22 1.44 -10.72
N PHE A 61 2.75 2.56 -10.20
CA PHE A 61 1.57 3.23 -10.70
C PHE A 61 1.86 3.93 -12.04
N PRO A 62 0.88 3.95 -12.96
CA PRO A 62 1.05 4.60 -14.25
C PRO A 62 1.17 6.11 -14.04
N ARG A 63 2.12 6.73 -14.75
CA ARG A 63 2.34 8.18 -14.67
C ARG A 63 1.42 8.96 -15.61
N SER A 64 0.83 8.26 -16.58
CA SER A 64 -0.02 8.81 -17.61
C SER A 64 -1.16 7.84 -17.96
N ILE A 65 -2.20 8.35 -18.66
CA ILE A 65 -3.31 7.51 -19.13
C ILE A 65 -2.82 6.45 -20.13
N ALA A 66 -1.79 6.77 -20.92
CA ALA A 66 -1.20 5.85 -21.90
C ALA A 66 -0.58 4.60 -21.24
N GLU A 67 -0.18 4.68 -19.98
CA GLU A 67 0.40 3.58 -19.21
C GLU A 67 -0.66 2.72 -18.48
N LEU A 68 -1.92 3.16 -18.41
CA LEU A 68 -3.00 2.42 -17.72
C LEU A 68 -3.24 1.01 -18.29
N PRO A 69 -3.27 0.78 -19.62
CA PRO A 69 -3.48 -0.57 -20.16
C PRO A 69 -2.35 -1.53 -19.74
N GLN A 70 -1.12 -1.03 -19.63
CA GLN A 70 0.03 -1.81 -19.18
C GLN A 70 -0.01 -2.07 -17.68
N PHE A 71 -0.58 -1.13 -16.91
CA PHE A 71 -0.77 -1.26 -15.48
C PHE A 71 -1.84 -2.29 -15.11
N ILE A 72 -2.95 -2.36 -15.87
CA ILE A 72 -4.04 -3.32 -15.63
C ILE A 72 -3.60 -4.70 -16.15
N ASN A 73 -2.72 -5.34 -15.39
CA ASN A 73 -2.24 -6.68 -15.65
C ASN A 73 -2.38 -7.55 -14.38
N MET A 74 -2.35 -8.87 -14.57
CA MET A 74 -2.55 -9.83 -13.47
C MET A 74 -1.53 -9.67 -12.33
N ARG A 75 -0.30 -9.21 -12.62
CA ARG A 75 0.72 -8.99 -11.60
C ARG A 75 0.34 -7.80 -10.71
N ALA A 76 0.01 -6.66 -11.30
CA ALA A 76 -0.38 -5.47 -10.55
C ALA A 76 -1.67 -5.71 -9.75
N ILE A 77 -2.66 -6.38 -10.34
CA ILE A 77 -3.91 -6.75 -9.67
C ILE A 77 -3.64 -7.69 -8.50
N SER A 78 -2.83 -8.75 -8.70
CA SER A 78 -2.48 -9.69 -7.63
C SER A 78 -1.73 -9.02 -6.47
N GLN A 79 -0.79 -8.12 -6.78
CA GLN A 79 -0.06 -7.36 -5.78
C GLN A 79 -0.96 -6.40 -4.98
N LEU A 80 -1.88 -5.70 -5.66
CA LEU A 80 -2.86 -4.85 -5.00
C LEU A 80 -3.86 -5.66 -4.16
N LEU A 81 -4.24 -6.85 -4.63
CA LEU A 81 -5.10 -7.76 -3.87
C LEU A 81 -4.40 -8.25 -2.59
N GLN A 82 -3.13 -8.64 -2.68
CA GLN A 82 -2.31 -9.00 -1.50
C GLN A 82 -2.22 -7.85 -0.50
N ALA A 83 -1.96 -6.62 -0.98
CA ALA A 83 -1.97 -5.43 -0.13
C ALA A 83 -3.35 -5.21 0.53
N SER A 84 -4.44 -5.44 -0.20
CA SER A 84 -5.81 -5.27 0.31
C SER A 84 -6.17 -6.27 1.41
N GLN A 85 -5.64 -7.49 1.36
CA GLN A 85 -5.89 -8.55 2.35
C GLN A 85 -5.20 -8.29 3.70
N CYS A 86 -4.26 -7.35 3.74
CA CYS A 86 -3.61 -6.93 4.98
C CYS A 86 -4.37 -5.81 5.72
N PHE A 87 -5.49 -5.32 5.18
CA PHE A 87 -6.37 -4.33 5.81
C PHE A 87 -7.47 -4.95 6.66
#